data_AF-B0DV83-F1
#
_entry.id   AF-B0DV83-F1
#
_cell.length_a   1.000
_cell.length_b   1.000
_cell.length_c   1.000
_cell.angle_alpha   90.00
_cell.angle_beta   90.00
_cell.angle_gamma   90.00
#
_symmetry.space_group_name_H-M   'P 1'
#
loop_
_entity.id
_entity.type
_entity.pdbx_description
1 polymer ?
#
loop_
_entity_poly.entity_id
_entity_poly.type
_entity_poly.pdbx_seq_one_letter_code
_entity_poly.pdbx_strand_id
1 'polypeptide(L)'
;MELIKRRGQPSFVVENLLAHLQVHEKKSGATDVNCELCGEKTTISKMRVHVGKHILYSMRRRPDVELKSMGASPCGFCGLDSGCQTQLTFKKNGVAVIKSTCPFHYEKMQYKAALEPTKASPCTNIPIHCRLCAPLKVSG
;
A
#
# COMPACT_ATOMS: atom_id res chain seq x y z
N MET A 1 -26.36 -12.54 9.59
CA MET A 1 -26.42 -11.34 8.75
C MET A 1 -27.69 -10.61 9.10
N GLU A 2 -27.59 -9.51 9.84
CA GLU A 2 -28.75 -8.73 10.26
C GLU A 2 -28.89 -7.49 9.36
N LEU A 3 -30.09 -7.31 8.81
CA LEU A 3 -30.46 -6.15 8.01
C LEU A 3 -30.92 -5.06 8.96
N ILE A 4 -30.11 -4.01 9.11
CA ILE A 4 -30.45 -2.84 9.93
C ILE A 4 -30.75 -1.68 8.99
N LYS A 5 -31.79 -0.88 9.27
CA LYS A 5 -32.05 0.34 8.50
C LYS A 5 -31.27 1.50 9.11
N ARG A 6 -30.26 2.03 8.41
CA ARG A 6 -29.64 3.33 8.74
C ARG A 6 -30.07 4.36 7.70
N ARG A 7 -30.62 5.50 8.14
CA ARG A 7 -31.12 6.60 7.28
C ARG A 7 -32.08 6.14 6.17
N GLY A 8 -32.98 5.20 6.48
CA GLY A 8 -34.01 4.72 5.54
C GLY A 8 -33.52 3.79 4.44
N GLN A 9 -32.21 3.50 4.35
CA GLN A 9 -31.67 2.51 3.41
C GLN A 9 -31.37 1.18 4.11
N PRO A 10 -31.59 0.04 3.44
CA PRO A 10 -31.17 -1.26 3.96
C PRO A 10 -29.64 -1.27 4.08
N SER A 11 -29.13 -1.55 5.27
CA SER A 11 -27.71 -1.71 5.54
C SER A 11 -27.44 -3.08 6.14
N PHE A 12 -26.29 -3.65 5.80
CA PHE A 12 -25.83 -4.92 6.36
C PHE A 12 -24.76 -4.63 7.41
N VAL A 13 -24.91 -5.22 8.59
CA VAL A 13 -23.83 -5.22 9.58
C VAL A 13 -23.03 -6.50 9.40
N VAL A 14 -21.73 -6.34 9.12
CA VAL A 14 -20.76 -7.42 9.13
C VAL A 14 -20.02 -7.33 10.45
N GLU A 15 -20.42 -8.18 11.40
CA GLU A 15 -19.72 -8.33 12.67
C GLU A 15 -18.42 -9.11 12.43
N ASN A 16 -17.37 -8.82 13.21
CA ASN A 16 -16.07 -9.49 13.12
C ASN A 16 -15.40 -9.36 11.75
N LEU A 17 -15.36 -8.15 11.21
CA LEU A 17 -14.64 -7.85 9.98
C LEU A 17 -13.14 -8.17 10.15
N LEU A 18 -12.64 -9.09 9.32
CA LEU A 18 -11.24 -9.52 9.32
C LEU A 18 -10.31 -8.31 9.29
N ALA A 19 -9.19 -8.34 10.02
CA ALA A 19 -8.29 -7.20 10.17
C ALA A 19 -7.85 -6.59 8.83
N HIS A 20 -7.64 -7.41 7.79
CA HIS A 20 -7.25 -6.94 6.46
C HIS A 20 -8.38 -6.26 5.66
N LEU A 21 -9.63 -6.37 6.11
CA LEU A 21 -10.81 -5.68 5.57
C LEU A 21 -11.15 -4.42 6.37
N GLN A 22 -10.51 -4.20 7.53
CA GLN A 22 -10.70 -2.99 8.31
C GLN A 22 -10.08 -1.80 7.58
N VAL A 23 -10.90 -0.77 7.34
CA VAL A 23 -10.43 0.48 6.71
C VAL A 23 -9.74 1.30 7.77
N HIS A 24 -8.41 1.32 7.74
CA HIS A 24 -7.63 2.25 8.56
C HIS A 24 -7.67 3.66 7.97
N GLU A 25 -7.87 4.67 8.83
CA GLU A 25 -7.70 6.06 8.43
C GLU A 25 -6.27 6.28 7.90
N LYS A 26 -6.20 6.93 6.74
CA LYS A 26 -4.94 7.18 6.05
C LYS A 26 -4.26 8.38 6.69
N LYS A 27 -2.99 8.22 7.08
CA LYS A 27 -2.19 9.33 7.62
C LYS A 27 -1.76 10.29 6.51
N SER A 28 -1.48 11.54 6.88
CA SER A 28 -0.89 12.56 5.99
C SER A 28 0.50 12.14 5.54
N GLY A 29 0.87 12.46 4.29
CA GLY A 29 2.20 12.17 3.73
C GLY A 29 3.38 12.73 4.55
N ALA A 30 3.14 13.77 5.35
CA ALA A 30 4.13 14.42 6.21
C ALA A 30 4.25 13.77 7.61
N THR A 31 3.39 12.81 7.95
CA THR A 31 3.41 12.15 9.25
C THR A 31 4.66 11.28 9.38
N ASP A 32 5.43 11.52 10.44
CA ASP A 32 6.54 10.67 10.85
C ASP A 32 6.04 9.35 11.43
N VAL A 33 6.69 8.26 11.02
CA VAL A 33 6.42 6.90 11.48
C VAL A 33 7.71 6.09 11.53
N ASN A 34 7.72 5.02 12.29
CA ASN A 34 8.86 4.09 12.33
C ASN A 34 8.64 2.98 11.30
N CYS A 35 9.72 2.54 10.67
CA CYS A 35 9.71 1.34 9.84
C CYS A 35 9.56 0.10 10.73
N GLU A 36 8.60 -0.76 10.42
CA GLU A 36 8.36 -2.00 11.17
C GLU A 36 9.47 -3.05 10.95
N LEU A 37 10.26 -2.89 9.88
CA LEU A 37 11.34 -3.82 9.53
C LEU A 37 12.66 -3.54 10.26
N CYS A 38 13.01 -2.25 10.43
CA CYS A 38 14.31 -1.83 10.96
C CYS A 38 14.23 -0.82 12.11
N GLY A 39 13.05 -0.24 12.38
CA GLY A 39 12.86 0.77 13.42
C GLY A 39 13.24 2.19 13.02
N GLU A 40 13.84 2.41 11.85
CA GLU A 40 14.23 3.75 11.37
C GLU A 40 13.01 4.66 11.23
N LYS A 41 13.12 5.89 11.76
CA LYS A 41 12.06 6.90 11.67
C LYS A 41 12.10 7.62 10.32
N THR A 42 10.97 7.69 9.62
CA THR A 42 10.85 8.41 8.35
C THR A 42 9.44 8.95 8.13
N THR A 43 9.26 9.83 7.15
CA THR A 43 7.92 10.28 6.77
C THR A 43 7.20 9.18 5.99
N ILE A 44 5.90 9.03 6.20
CA ILE A 44 5.10 7.99 5.54
C ILE A 44 5.15 8.09 4.00
N SER A 45 5.29 9.30 3.46
CA SER A 45 5.50 9.55 2.02
C SER A 45 6.78 8.90 1.46
N LYS A 46 7.81 8.76 2.30
CA LYS A 46 9.11 8.14 1.99
C LYS A 46 9.16 6.66 2.37
N MET A 47 8.25 6.17 3.21
CA MET A 47 8.25 4.78 3.69
C MET A 47 8.31 3.75 2.56
N ARG A 48 7.56 3.98 1.47
CA ARG A 48 7.58 3.11 0.28
C ARG A 48 8.98 2.96 -0.34
N VAL A 49 9.75 4.04 -0.39
CA VAL A 49 11.12 4.06 -0.94
C VAL A 49 12.06 3.34 0.01
N HIS A 50 11.93 3.61 1.30
CA HIS A 50 12.70 3.01 2.37
C HIS A 50 12.48 1.48 2.42
N VAL A 51 11.23 1.02 2.44
CA VAL A 51 10.87 -0.40 2.33
C VAL A 51 11.33 -1.00 1.01
N GLY A 52 11.26 -0.25 -0.09
CA GLY A 52 11.75 -0.69 -1.39
C GLY A 52 13.24 -1.05 -1.38
N LYS A 53 14.07 -0.35 -0.60
CA LYS A 53 15.48 -0.72 -0.39
C LYS A 53 15.59 -2.10 0.27
N HIS A 54 14.87 -2.33 1.36
CA HIS A 54 14.88 -3.61 2.07
C HIS A 54 14.45 -4.77 1.17
N ILE A 55 13.36 -4.59 0.41
CA ILE A 55 12.86 -5.59 -0.53
C ILE A 55 13.91 -5.88 -1.60
N LEU A 56 14.49 -4.84 -2.20
CA LEU A 56 15.50 -4.99 -3.24
C LEU A 56 16.75 -5.71 -2.72
N TYR A 57 17.22 -5.39 -1.51
CA TYR A 57 18.40 -6.02 -0.92
C TYR A 57 18.16 -7.50 -0.65
N SER A 58 17.01 -7.83 -0.06
CA SER A 58 16.56 -9.21 0.15
C SER A 58 16.50 -9.99 -1.17
N MET A 59 15.84 -9.45 -2.20
CA MET A 59 15.74 -10.08 -3.53
C MET A 59 17.10 -10.29 -4.19
N ARG A 60 18.07 -9.42 -3.93
CA ARG A 60 19.44 -9.50 -4.48
C ARG A 60 20.40 -10.29 -3.58
N ARG A 61 19.91 -10.90 -2.50
CA ARG A 61 20.74 -11.61 -1.50
C ARG A 61 21.88 -10.73 -0.99
N ARG A 62 21.63 -9.43 -0.87
CA ARG A 62 22.54 -8.45 -0.28
C ARG A 62 22.20 -8.33 1.20
N PRO A 63 23.21 -8.28 2.09
CA PRO A 63 22.95 -8.08 3.51
C PRO A 63 22.32 -6.70 3.73
N ASP A 64 21.27 -6.69 4.53
CA ASP A 64 20.62 -5.47 5.01
C ASP A 64 20.75 -5.46 6.54
N VAL A 65 21.78 -4.75 7.01
CA VAL A 65 22.26 -4.86 8.40
C VAL A 65 21.19 -4.45 9.41
N GLU A 66 20.28 -3.55 9.01
CA GLU A 66 19.23 -3.01 9.88
C GLU A 66 17.93 -3.83 9.82
N LEU A 67 17.83 -4.81 8.91
CA LEU A 67 16.61 -5.58 8.69
C LEU A 67 16.48 -6.73 9.69
N LYS A 68 15.39 -6.74 10.48
CA LYS A 68 15.11 -7.83 11.43
C LYS A 68 14.68 -9.11 10.71
N SER A 69 13.60 -9.03 9.94
CA SER A 69 13.03 -10.16 9.20
C SER A 69 12.09 -9.67 8.11
N MET A 70 12.09 -10.30 6.95
CA MET A 70 11.18 -10.02 5.84
C MET A 70 10.42 -11.28 5.45
N GLY A 71 9.11 -11.14 5.22
CA GLY A 71 8.29 -12.26 4.76
C GLY A 71 8.51 -12.61 3.29
N ALA A 72 7.89 -13.70 2.83
CA ALA A 72 8.03 -14.17 1.45
C ALA A 72 7.30 -13.27 0.44
N SER A 73 6.18 -12.64 0.85
CA SER A 73 5.43 -11.69 0.04
C SER A 73 5.30 -10.34 0.75
N PRO A 74 6.40 -9.57 0.85
CA PRO A 74 6.40 -8.32 1.60
C PRO A 74 5.53 -7.26 0.92
N CYS A 75 4.72 -6.56 1.71
CA CYS A 75 3.96 -5.40 1.22
C CYS A 75 4.91 -4.28 0.79
N GLY A 76 4.68 -3.67 -0.38
CA GLY A 76 5.50 -2.54 -0.87
C GLY A 76 5.45 -1.27 0.01
N PHE A 77 4.52 -1.16 0.97
CA PHE A 77 4.42 0.00 1.87
C PHE A 77 4.93 -0.27 3.28
N CYS A 78 4.62 -1.42 3.89
CA CYS A 78 5.05 -1.75 5.26
C CYS A 78 6.20 -2.76 5.30
N GLY A 79 6.46 -3.48 4.21
CA GLY A 79 7.45 -4.55 4.14
C GLY A 79 7.05 -5.85 4.86
N LEU A 80 5.95 -5.83 5.62
CA LEU A 80 5.44 -6.99 6.35
C LEU A 80 4.57 -7.87 5.44
N ASP A 81 4.49 -9.15 5.81
CA ASP A 81 3.56 -10.12 5.24
C ASP A 81 2.28 -10.16 6.07
N SER A 82 1.63 -9.00 6.19
CA SER A 82 0.49 -8.78 7.08
C SER A 82 -0.87 -8.91 6.37
N GLY A 83 -0.90 -9.46 5.16
CA GLY A 83 -2.12 -9.52 4.34
C GLY A 83 -2.57 -8.18 3.76
N CYS A 84 -1.67 -7.19 3.67
CA CYS A 84 -1.96 -5.91 3.04
C CYS A 84 -2.35 -6.10 1.56
N GLN A 85 -3.52 -5.61 1.17
CA GLN A 85 -3.94 -5.61 -0.23
C GLN A 85 -3.63 -4.28 -0.89
N THR A 86 -3.06 -4.31 -2.09
CA THR A 86 -2.77 -3.13 -2.90
C THR A 86 -3.25 -3.35 -4.33
N GLN A 87 -3.94 -2.37 -4.89
CA GLN A 87 -4.52 -2.43 -6.22
C GLN A 87 -4.26 -1.13 -6.98
N LEU A 88 -3.90 -1.25 -8.25
CA LEU A 88 -3.85 -0.14 -9.20
C LEU A 88 -5.20 -0.06 -9.90
N THR A 89 -5.90 1.06 -9.75
CA THR A 89 -7.23 1.32 -10.33
C THR A 89 -7.19 2.57 -11.19
N PHE A 90 -8.17 2.73 -12.08
CA PHE A 90 -8.29 3.91 -12.95
C PHE A 90 -9.58 4.65 -12.64
N LYS A 91 -9.51 5.98 -12.50
CA LYS A 91 -10.69 6.84 -12.45
C LYS A 91 -11.36 6.88 -13.82
N LYS A 92 -12.61 7.37 -13.86
CA LYS A 92 -13.37 7.56 -15.12
C LYS A 92 -12.61 8.39 -16.18
N ASN A 93 -11.77 9.32 -15.74
CA ASN A 93 -10.92 10.15 -16.60
C ASN A 93 -9.57 9.50 -16.96
N GLY A 94 -9.40 8.19 -16.71
CA GLY A 94 -8.17 7.45 -17.01
C GLY A 94 -7.01 7.67 -16.02
N VAL A 95 -7.17 8.52 -15.00
CA VAL A 95 -6.11 8.76 -14.01
C VAL A 95 -5.92 7.53 -13.12
N ALA A 96 -4.70 6.99 -13.12
CA ALA A 96 -4.32 5.87 -12.27
C ALA A 96 -4.25 6.27 -10.79
N VAL A 97 -4.76 5.41 -9.91
CA VAL A 97 -4.83 5.60 -8.46
C VAL A 97 -4.49 4.29 -7.76
N ILE A 98 -3.65 4.37 -6.73
CA ILE A 98 -3.37 3.25 -5.86
C ILE A 98 -4.42 3.20 -4.74
N LYS A 99 -5.03 2.04 -4.56
CA LYS A 99 -5.80 1.69 -3.37
C LYS A 99 -4.99 0.69 -2.57
N SER A 100 -4.91 0.89 -1.26
CA SER A 100 -4.24 -0.07 -0.38
C SER A 100 -4.90 -0.11 0.99
N THR A 101 -4.99 -1.29 1.59
CA THR A 101 -5.40 -1.46 2.99
C THR A 101 -4.24 -1.16 3.96
N CYS A 102 -2.99 -1.13 3.47
CA CYS A 102 -1.82 -0.88 4.31
C CYS A 102 -1.89 0.50 4.99
N PRO A 103 -1.62 0.60 6.32
CA PRO A 103 -1.62 1.87 7.05
C PRO A 103 -0.50 2.82 6.59
N PHE A 104 0.57 2.31 5.96
CA PHE A 104 1.64 3.14 5.40
C PHE A 104 1.37 3.66 3.98
N HIS A 105 0.25 3.29 3.37
CA HIS A 105 -0.27 4.03 2.22
C HIS A 105 -0.89 5.33 2.73
N TYR A 106 -0.34 6.48 2.33
CA TYR A 106 -0.74 7.80 2.84
C TYR A 106 -1.87 8.43 2.01
N GLU A 107 -2.58 9.39 2.60
CA GLU A 107 -3.67 10.07 1.91
C GLU A 107 -3.16 10.89 0.70
N LYS A 108 -4.01 11.02 -0.33
CA LYS A 108 -3.73 11.85 -1.53
C LYS A 108 -2.44 11.52 -2.27
N MET A 109 -1.89 10.30 -2.09
CA MET A 109 -0.76 9.81 -2.88
C MET A 109 -1.06 9.93 -4.39
N GLN A 110 -0.18 10.62 -5.11
CA GLN A 110 -0.30 10.82 -6.55
C GLN A 110 0.51 9.77 -7.29
N TYR A 111 -0.16 8.87 -7.99
CA TYR A 111 0.48 7.81 -8.77
C TYR A 111 1.49 8.37 -9.78
N LYS A 112 1.09 9.39 -10.56
CA LYS A 112 1.93 9.99 -11.60
C LYS A 112 3.24 10.55 -11.03
N ALA A 113 3.19 11.19 -9.86
CA ALA A 113 4.40 11.72 -9.23
C ALA A 113 5.28 10.60 -8.65
N ALA A 114 4.67 9.54 -8.10
CA ALA A 114 5.39 8.40 -7.55
C ALA A 114 6.01 7.47 -8.61
N LEU A 115 5.57 7.58 -9.87
CA LEU A 115 6.08 6.85 -11.03
C LEU A 115 7.46 7.36 -11.47
N GLU A 116 7.78 8.63 -11.21
CA GLU A 116 9.02 9.24 -11.64
C GLU A 116 10.10 9.09 -10.53
N PRO A 117 11.17 8.30 -10.77
CA PRO A 117 12.27 8.23 -9.81
C PRO A 117 13.02 9.56 -9.76
N THR A 118 13.47 9.94 -8.57
CA THR A 118 14.29 11.14 -8.37
C THR A 118 15.58 10.77 -7.64
N LYS A 119 16.56 11.68 -7.59
CA LYS A 119 17.78 11.46 -6.80
C LYS A 119 17.46 11.17 -5.32
N ALA A 120 16.43 11.82 -4.76
CA ALA A 120 16.00 11.62 -3.39
C ALA A 120 15.08 10.39 -3.20
N SER A 121 14.50 9.87 -4.28
CA SER A 121 13.60 8.71 -4.30
C SER A 121 13.95 7.80 -5.49
N PRO A 122 15.10 7.10 -5.46
CA PRO A 122 15.60 6.36 -6.62
C PRO A 122 14.79 5.09 -6.91
N CYS A 123 14.06 4.58 -5.91
CA CYS A 123 13.16 3.45 -6.06
C CYS A 123 11.70 3.94 -6.05
N THR A 124 10.96 3.68 -7.13
CA THR A 124 9.54 4.05 -7.20
C THR A 124 8.69 3.13 -6.33
N ASN A 125 9.01 1.82 -6.30
CA ASN A 125 8.31 0.76 -5.54
C ASN A 125 6.78 0.91 -5.53
N ILE A 126 6.21 1.30 -6.67
CA ILE A 126 4.77 1.42 -6.88
C ILE A 126 4.23 0.20 -7.63
N PRO A 127 2.94 -0.16 -7.45
CA PRO A 127 2.28 -1.14 -8.28
C PRO A 127 2.29 -0.72 -9.75
N ILE A 128 2.51 -1.66 -10.67
CA ILE A 128 2.44 -1.43 -12.11
C ILE A 128 1.34 -2.28 -12.74
N HIS A 129 0.83 -1.83 -13.89
CA HIS A 129 -0.06 -2.65 -14.68
C HIS A 129 0.73 -3.75 -15.40
N CYS A 130 0.39 -5.01 -15.12
CA CYS A 130 0.98 -6.14 -15.82
C CYS A 130 0.44 -6.19 -17.25
N ARG A 131 1.31 -5.97 -18.25
CA ARG A 131 0.94 -6.02 -19.67
C ARG A 131 0.61 -7.42 -20.19
N LEU A 132 0.93 -8.46 -19.40
CA LEU A 132 0.62 -9.85 -19.73
C LEU A 132 -0.76 -10.27 -19.21
N CYS A 133 -1.32 -9.55 -18.23
CA CYS A 133 -2.66 -9.82 -17.76
C CYS A 133 -3.67 -9.21 -18.72
N ALA A 134 -4.76 -9.94 -18.99
CA ALA A 134 -5.90 -9.35 -19.68
C ALA A 134 -6.41 -8.13 -18.90
N PRO A 135 -6.86 -7.06 -19.57
CA PRO A 135 -7.47 -5.92 -18.89
C PRO A 135 -8.61 -6.42 -18.01
N LEU A 136 -8.59 -6.04 -16.73
CA LEU A 136 -9.72 -6.30 -15.84
C LEU A 136 -10.94 -5.62 -16.45
N LYS A 137 -11.88 -6.39 -16.99
CA LYS A 137 -13.16 -5.87 -17.48
C LYS A 137 -13.89 -5.34 -16.25
N VAL A 138 -14.00 -4.02 -16.14
CA VAL A 138 -14.86 -3.39 -15.13
C VAL A 138 -16.29 -3.56 -15.65
N SER A 139 -16.99 -4.59 -15.19
CA SER A 139 -18.44 -4.70 -15.36
C SER A 139 -19.06 -3.52 -14.62
N GLY A 140 -19.75 -2.64 -15.35
CA GLY A 140 -20.41 -1.45 -14.82
C GLY A 140 -21.59 -1.76 -13.93
#